data_AF-A0A1R3GHM0-F1
#
_entry.id   AF-A0A1R3GHM0-F1
#
_cell.length_a   1.000
_cell.length_b   1.000
_cell.length_c   1.000
_cell.angle_alpha   90.00
_cell.angle_beta   90.00
_cell.angle_gamma   90.00
#
_symmetry.space_group_name_H-M   'P 1'
#
loop_
_entity.id
_entity.type
_entity.pdbx_description
1 polymer ?
#
loop_
_entity_poly.entity_id
_entity_poly.type
_entity_poly.pdbx_seq_one_letter_code
_entity_poly.pdbx_strand_id
1 'polypeptide(L)'
;MAYSELQYQNQMDKLPEFIMLRGSSGFYSYAIFERLKDWPGFNLPQTRIVFRLRKDKFQYMAVADNRQRHMPLPEDRFPRRSRALIVPEAVLLVHPVEPEFKGEVDDKYQYSCENKDLYVHGWICSNPPAVGWWQITPSNEFRSGGLMKQNLTSHVGPYNLAMFLSAHYVGEEMVLKFHQGEPWKKVFGPVFIYLNTLIDNNDPLWLWEDAKQQMLTQVQSWPYNFPASEDFPKSDQRGCVSGRLQVSDSKSS
;
A
#
# COMPACT_ATOMS: atom_id res chain seq x y z
N MET A 1 4.04 -15.28 -1.94
CA MET A 1 3.88 -15.21 -3.41
C MET A 1 3.23 -13.87 -3.70
N ALA A 2 3.89 -13.02 -4.49
CA ALA A 2 3.29 -11.74 -4.91
C ALA A 2 2.29 -12.05 -6.02
N TYR A 3 1.05 -11.60 -5.88
CA TYR A 3 0.08 -11.68 -6.96
C TYR A 3 -0.42 -10.27 -7.21
N SER A 4 -0.23 -9.76 -8.42
CA SER A 4 -1.05 -8.65 -8.90
C SER A 4 -2.44 -9.21 -9.16
N GLU A 5 -3.32 -9.10 -8.18
CA GLU A 5 -4.70 -9.54 -8.33
C GLU A 5 -5.44 -8.52 -9.21
N LEU A 6 -5.51 -8.81 -10.51
CA LEU A 6 -6.46 -8.19 -11.43
C LEU A 6 -6.93 -9.30 -12.37
N GLN A 7 -8.24 -9.55 -12.32
CA GLN A 7 -8.93 -10.36 -13.31
C GLN A 7 -8.48 -9.93 -14.70
N TYR A 8 -7.98 -10.89 -15.48
CA TYR A 8 -7.59 -10.70 -16.88
C TYR A 8 -8.79 -10.18 -17.67
N GLN A 9 -8.89 -8.86 -17.79
CA GLN A 9 -9.59 -8.22 -18.88
C GLN A 9 -8.50 -7.76 -19.85
N ASN A 10 -8.47 -8.34 -21.05
CA ASN A 10 -7.53 -8.02 -22.15
C ASN A 10 -7.78 -6.60 -22.70
N GLN A 11 -7.80 -5.60 -21.82
CA GLN A 11 -8.27 -4.23 -22.08
C GLN A 11 -7.28 -3.19 -21.52
N MET A 12 -6.18 -3.63 -20.89
CA MET A 12 -5.06 -2.78 -20.50
C MET A 12 -3.74 -3.58 -20.46
N ASP A 13 -2.65 -3.06 -21.04
CA ASP A 13 -1.32 -3.61 -20.91
C ASP A 13 -0.76 -3.15 -19.57
N LYS A 14 -0.18 -4.10 -18.85
CA LYS A 14 0.41 -3.86 -17.53
C LYS A 14 1.80 -4.45 -17.56
N LEU A 15 2.79 -3.59 -17.47
CA LEU A 15 4.18 -3.99 -17.40
C LEU A 15 4.63 -3.79 -15.94
N PRO A 16 4.49 -4.80 -15.07
CA PRO A 16 5.07 -4.76 -13.74
C PRO A 16 6.57 -4.88 -13.87
N GLU A 17 7.28 -3.93 -13.27
CA GLU A 17 8.73 -3.92 -13.22
C GLU A 17 9.21 -4.14 -11.79
N PHE A 18 10.28 -4.92 -11.67
CA PHE A 18 10.98 -5.16 -10.41
C PHE A 18 12.43 -4.74 -10.59
N ILE A 19 12.93 -3.89 -9.70
CA ILE A 19 14.31 -3.41 -9.74
C ILE A 19 15.00 -3.79 -8.43
N MET A 20 16.09 -4.55 -8.54
CA MET A 20 16.94 -4.94 -7.43
C MET A 20 18.29 -4.24 -7.59
N LEU A 21 18.59 -3.32 -6.67
CA LEU A 21 19.87 -2.63 -6.65
C LEU A 21 20.88 -3.39 -5.80
N ARG A 22 22.13 -3.45 -6.27
CA ARG A 22 23.23 -4.05 -5.49
C ARG A 22 23.36 -3.31 -4.15
N GLY A 23 23.42 -4.07 -3.06
CA GLY A 23 23.59 -3.53 -1.70
C GLY A 23 22.30 -3.00 -1.07
N SER A 24 21.14 -3.16 -1.71
CA SER A 24 19.85 -2.81 -1.12
C SER A 24 19.19 -4.03 -0.47
N SER A 25 18.69 -3.87 0.75
CA SER A 25 17.92 -4.90 1.48
C SER A 25 16.44 -4.86 1.09
N GLY A 26 16.18 -4.95 -0.21
CA GLY A 26 14.82 -4.81 -0.74
C GLY A 26 14.80 -4.71 -2.25
N PHE A 27 13.62 -4.44 -2.80
CA PHE A 27 13.43 -4.25 -4.22
C PHE A 27 12.37 -3.19 -4.49
N TYR A 28 12.52 -2.49 -5.60
CA TYR A 28 11.52 -1.55 -6.07
C TYR A 28 10.52 -2.26 -6.97
N SER A 29 9.28 -1.80 -6.94
CA SER A 29 8.28 -2.20 -7.92
C SER A 29 7.48 -1.00 -8.39
N TYR A 30 7.22 -0.98 -9.68
CA TYR A 30 6.37 0.00 -10.32
C TYR A 30 5.67 -0.66 -11.50
N ALA A 31 4.65 0.00 -12.05
CA ALA A 31 3.95 -0.53 -13.20
C ALA A 31 3.63 0.58 -14.19
N ILE A 32 3.80 0.28 -15.47
CA ILE A 32 3.35 1.11 -16.56
C ILE A 32 2.06 0.51 -17.07
N PHE A 33 1.01 1.31 -17.02
CA PHE A 33 -0.30 0.94 -17.52
C PHE A 33 -0.52 1.67 -18.83
N GLU A 34 -0.84 0.94 -19.89
CA GLU A 34 -1.01 1.49 -21.23
C GLU A 34 -2.27 0.93 -21.90
N ARG A 35 -2.99 1.81 -22.57
CA ARG A 35 -4.22 1.53 -23.31
C ARG A 35 -4.09 2.13 -24.70
N LEU A 36 -4.26 1.30 -25.74
CA LEU A 36 -4.10 1.70 -27.15
C LEU A 36 -5.44 2.12 -27.79
N LYS A 37 -5.36 2.82 -28.94
CA LYS A 37 -6.51 3.45 -29.63
C LYS A 37 -7.60 2.50 -30.15
N ASP A 38 -7.39 1.18 -30.09
CA ASP A 38 -8.36 0.19 -30.62
C ASP A 38 -9.03 -0.64 -29.52
N TRP A 39 -8.71 -0.37 -28.26
CA TRP A 39 -9.20 -1.20 -27.16
C TRP A 39 -10.64 -0.89 -26.80
N PRO A 40 -11.38 -1.85 -26.20
CA PRO A 40 -12.73 -1.60 -25.71
C PRO A 40 -12.72 -0.62 -24.53
N GLY A 41 -13.86 -0.01 -24.25
CA GLY A 41 -14.04 0.79 -23.03
C GLY A 41 -14.06 -0.12 -21.80
N PHE A 42 -13.54 0.37 -20.68
CA PHE A 42 -13.57 -0.34 -19.40
C PHE A 42 -13.43 0.61 -18.21
N ASN A 43 -13.81 0.12 -17.04
CA ASN A 43 -13.68 0.85 -15.79
C ASN A 43 -12.56 0.23 -14.95
N LEU A 44 -11.62 1.06 -14.48
CA LEU A 44 -10.58 0.68 -13.53
C LEU A 44 -10.95 1.23 -12.14
N PRO A 45 -11.72 0.49 -11.34
CA PRO A 45 -12.14 0.96 -10.01
C PRO A 45 -11.00 0.91 -8.99
N GLN A 46 -9.98 0.09 -9.25
CA GLN A 46 -8.85 -0.08 -8.36
C GLN A 46 -7.62 -0.63 -9.10
N THR A 47 -6.44 -0.15 -8.71
CA THR A 47 -5.17 -0.80 -9.02
C THR A 47 -4.24 -0.74 -7.81
N ARG A 48 -3.51 -1.83 -7.56
CA ARG A 48 -2.64 -2.02 -6.40
C ARG A 48 -1.67 -3.17 -6.60
N ILE A 49 -0.60 -3.18 -5.82
CA ILE A 49 0.23 -4.38 -5.59
C ILE A 49 -0.20 -4.99 -4.26
N VAL A 50 -0.30 -6.33 -4.20
CA VAL A 50 -0.64 -7.05 -2.97
C VAL A 50 0.39 -8.13 -2.70
N PHE A 51 0.97 -8.10 -1.52
CA PHE A 51 1.76 -9.21 -0.99
C PHE A 51 0.95 -9.92 0.09
N ARG A 52 0.74 -11.22 -0.12
CA ARG A 52 0.24 -12.11 0.93
C ARG A 52 1.42 -12.80 1.59
N LEU A 53 1.71 -12.42 2.83
CA LEU A 53 2.81 -12.97 3.59
C LEU A 53 2.42 -14.29 4.25
N ARG A 54 3.41 -14.99 4.81
CA ARG A 54 3.19 -16.23 5.56
C ARG A 54 2.52 -15.92 6.89
N LYS A 55 1.25 -16.31 7.04
CA LYS A 55 0.46 -16.13 8.27
C LYS A 55 1.09 -16.76 9.51
N ASP A 56 1.87 -17.82 9.35
CA ASP A 56 2.57 -18.52 10.43
C ASP A 56 3.86 -17.81 10.87
N LYS A 57 4.29 -16.78 10.13
CA LYS A 57 5.49 -16.00 10.42
C LYS A 57 5.15 -14.57 10.80
N PHE A 58 4.34 -13.89 10.00
CA PHE A 58 4.06 -12.48 10.12
C PHE A 58 2.75 -12.26 10.87
N GLN A 59 2.85 -11.98 12.17
CA GLN A 59 1.71 -11.91 13.09
C GLN A 59 1.55 -10.53 13.74
N TYR A 60 2.59 -9.69 13.69
CA TYR A 60 2.54 -8.34 14.23
C TYR A 60 2.54 -7.34 13.07
N MET A 61 1.59 -6.40 13.08
CA MET A 61 1.42 -5.40 12.03
C MET A 61 1.69 -4.02 12.60
N ALA A 62 2.34 -3.17 11.81
CA ALA A 62 2.54 -1.75 12.12
C ALA A 62 2.15 -0.89 10.92
N VAL A 63 1.25 0.08 11.16
CA VAL A 63 0.79 1.04 10.14
C VAL A 63 0.98 2.51 10.57
N ALA A 64 1.20 2.76 11.86
CA ALA A 64 1.61 4.03 12.43
C ALA A 64 2.21 3.79 13.82
N ASP A 65 2.91 4.76 14.40
CA ASP A 65 3.49 4.65 15.76
C ASP A 65 2.45 4.27 16.83
N ASN A 66 1.23 4.79 16.69
CA ASN A 66 0.12 4.52 17.61
C ASN A 66 -0.84 3.42 17.11
N ARG A 67 -0.53 2.74 16.01
CA ARG A 67 -1.36 1.68 15.41
C ARG A 67 -0.50 0.51 14.99
N GLN A 68 -0.13 -0.26 16.01
CA GLN A 68 0.64 -1.49 15.87
C GLN A 68 0.09 -2.53 16.83
N ARG A 69 -0.01 -3.78 16.39
CA ARG A 69 -0.58 -4.86 17.21
C ARG A 69 -0.28 -6.23 16.63
N HIS A 70 -0.41 -7.24 17.48
CA HIS A 70 -0.68 -8.59 17.01
C HIS A 70 -2.04 -8.64 16.31
N MET A 71 -2.07 -9.39 15.21
CA MET A 71 -3.24 -9.53 14.35
C MET A 71 -3.82 -10.93 14.49
N PRO A 72 -5.16 -11.09 14.46
CA PRO A 72 -5.79 -12.40 14.44
C PRO A 72 -5.42 -13.16 13.16
N LEU A 73 -5.57 -14.48 13.20
CA LEU A 73 -5.32 -15.32 12.05
C LEU A 73 -6.44 -15.15 11.00
N PRO A 74 -6.15 -15.34 9.70
CA PRO A 74 -7.19 -15.29 8.67
C PRO A 74 -8.36 -16.24 8.94
N GLU A 75 -8.07 -17.38 9.59
CA GLU A 75 -9.07 -18.39 9.95
C GLU A 75 -10.01 -17.94 11.06
N ASP A 76 -9.61 -16.98 11.89
CA ASP A 76 -10.48 -16.43 12.94
C ASP A 76 -11.65 -15.65 12.35
N ARG A 77 -11.54 -15.20 11.10
CA ARG A 77 -12.62 -14.57 10.35
C ARG A 77 -13.63 -15.57 9.79
N PHE A 78 -13.41 -16.89 9.86
CA PHE A 78 -14.34 -17.88 9.31
C PHE A 78 -15.60 -18.09 10.17
N PRO A 79 -16.76 -18.49 9.61
CA PRO A 79 -18.03 -18.57 10.34
C PRO A 79 -18.06 -19.45 11.60
N ARG A 80 -17.09 -20.38 11.77
CA ARG A 80 -16.95 -21.19 12.99
C ARG A 80 -16.32 -20.42 14.16
N ARG A 81 -15.61 -19.34 13.86
CA ARG A 81 -14.82 -18.54 14.81
C ARG A 81 -15.28 -17.08 14.88
N SER A 82 -16.02 -16.61 13.89
CA SER A 82 -16.55 -15.25 13.83
C SER A 82 -18.06 -15.22 13.56
N ARG A 83 -18.63 -14.04 13.73
CA ARG A 83 -19.97 -13.69 13.28
C ARG A 83 -19.88 -12.51 12.32
N ALA A 84 -20.39 -12.68 11.10
CA ALA A 84 -20.51 -11.57 10.15
C ALA A 84 -21.36 -10.44 10.74
N LEU A 85 -20.97 -9.20 10.46
CA LEU A 85 -21.74 -8.01 10.85
C LEU A 85 -22.53 -7.48 9.66
N ILE A 86 -23.28 -6.39 9.88
CA ILE A 86 -24.06 -5.72 8.82
C ILE A 86 -23.17 -5.16 7.70
N VAL A 87 -21.92 -4.82 8.02
CA VAL A 87 -20.92 -4.39 7.05
C VAL A 87 -20.21 -5.64 6.52
N PRO A 88 -20.25 -5.93 5.20
CA PRO A 88 -19.73 -7.18 4.64
C PRO A 88 -18.24 -7.45 4.92
N GLU A 89 -17.45 -6.39 5.06
CA GLU A 89 -16.01 -6.48 5.34
C GLU A 89 -15.68 -6.73 6.82
N ALA A 90 -16.64 -6.54 7.73
CA ALA A 90 -16.43 -6.60 9.16
C ALA A 90 -16.97 -7.91 9.77
N VAL A 91 -16.20 -8.48 10.70
CA VAL A 91 -16.61 -9.65 11.47
C VAL A 91 -16.33 -9.43 12.96
N LEU A 92 -17.24 -9.91 13.82
CA LEU A 92 -17.00 -10.01 15.26
C LEU A 92 -16.28 -11.33 15.55
N LEU A 93 -15.13 -11.28 16.22
CA LEU A 93 -14.37 -12.47 16.62
C LEU A 93 -15.00 -13.10 17.87
N VAL A 94 -15.53 -14.32 17.74
CA VAL A 94 -16.28 -15.00 18.81
C VAL A 94 -15.43 -16.10 19.48
N HIS A 95 -14.68 -16.85 18.67
CA HIS A 95 -13.79 -17.93 19.10
C HIS A 95 -12.44 -17.88 18.35
N PRO A 96 -11.69 -16.76 18.47
CA PRO A 96 -10.36 -16.67 17.86
C PRO A 96 -9.38 -17.69 18.45
N VAL A 97 -8.29 -17.99 17.73
CA VAL A 97 -7.20 -18.84 18.23
C VAL A 97 -6.56 -18.21 19.47
N GLU A 98 -6.18 -16.94 19.39
CA GLU A 98 -5.67 -16.17 20.52
C GLU A 98 -6.83 -15.54 21.31
N PRO A 99 -7.01 -15.86 22.61
CA PRO A 99 -8.17 -15.40 23.38
C PRO A 99 -8.30 -13.89 23.53
N GLU A 100 -7.19 -13.14 23.44
CA GLU A 100 -7.16 -11.67 23.54
C GLU A 100 -7.97 -10.97 22.45
N PHE A 101 -8.13 -11.58 21.28
CA PHE A 101 -8.92 -11.00 20.18
C PHE A 101 -10.43 -11.22 20.34
N LYS A 102 -10.87 -11.95 21.36
CA LYS A 102 -12.29 -12.29 21.54
C LYS A 102 -13.10 -11.03 21.83
N GLY A 103 -14.18 -10.84 21.07
CA GLY A 103 -15.07 -9.69 21.19
C GLY A 103 -14.63 -8.48 20.36
N GLU A 104 -13.47 -8.53 19.71
CA GLU A 104 -13.05 -7.50 18.78
C GLU A 104 -13.80 -7.60 17.45
N VAL A 105 -13.99 -6.45 16.80
CA VAL A 105 -14.43 -6.37 15.41
C VAL A 105 -13.20 -6.20 14.53
N ASP A 106 -13.00 -7.12 13.59
CA ASP A 106 -11.94 -7.02 12.60
C ASP A 106 -12.49 -6.56 11.25
N ASP A 107 -11.95 -5.44 10.74
CA ASP A 107 -12.27 -4.86 9.45
C ASP A 107 -10.99 -4.24 8.84
N LYS A 108 -10.72 -4.57 7.57
CA LYS A 108 -9.57 -4.03 6.82
C LYS A 108 -9.53 -2.49 6.81
N TYR A 109 -10.69 -1.82 6.89
CA TYR A 109 -10.77 -0.36 6.85
C TYR A 109 -10.28 0.31 8.15
N GLN A 110 -10.18 -0.42 9.27
CA GLN A 110 -9.59 0.08 10.53
C GLN A 110 -8.12 0.49 10.38
N TYR A 111 -7.45 -0.09 9.39
CA TYR A 111 -6.01 0.08 9.17
C TYR A 111 -5.71 1.07 8.04
N SER A 112 -6.71 1.76 7.50
CA SER A 112 -6.49 2.77 6.46
C SER A 112 -5.70 3.98 6.97
N CYS A 113 -4.99 4.63 6.05
CA CYS A 113 -4.24 5.87 6.31
C CYS A 113 -4.50 6.90 5.21
N GLU A 114 -4.45 8.18 5.57
CA GLU A 114 -4.46 9.27 4.60
C GLU A 114 -3.16 9.25 3.79
N ASN A 115 -3.23 9.62 2.51
CA ASN A 115 -2.08 9.62 1.60
C ASN A 115 -0.88 10.43 2.14
N LYS A 116 -1.14 11.56 2.83
CA LYS A 116 -0.08 12.37 3.44
C LYS A 116 0.69 11.67 4.56
N ASP A 117 0.14 10.62 5.17
CA ASP A 117 0.76 9.90 6.28
C ASP A 117 1.19 8.47 5.87
N LEU A 118 0.72 8.00 4.71
CA LEU A 118 0.92 6.64 4.21
C LEU A 118 2.26 6.49 3.46
N TYR A 119 3.36 6.60 4.22
CA TYR A 119 4.72 6.42 3.70
C TYR A 119 5.33 5.04 3.98
N VAL A 120 5.06 4.44 5.14
CA VAL A 120 5.60 3.12 5.49
C VAL A 120 4.62 2.34 6.35
N HIS A 121 4.45 1.06 6.03
CA HIS A 121 3.65 0.12 6.81
C HIS A 121 4.08 -1.31 6.52
N GLY A 122 3.78 -2.24 7.42
CA GLY A 122 4.30 -3.59 7.25
C GLY A 122 3.97 -4.56 8.37
N TRP A 123 4.76 -5.63 8.36
CA TRP A 123 4.61 -6.77 9.25
C TRP A 123 5.94 -7.18 9.84
N ILE A 124 5.90 -7.67 11.07
CA ILE A 124 7.03 -8.26 11.78
C ILE A 124 6.77 -9.75 11.95
N CYS A 125 7.78 -10.54 11.62
CA CYS A 125 7.94 -11.92 12.07
C CYS A 125 8.87 -11.92 13.27
N SER A 126 8.34 -12.19 14.46
CA SER A 126 9.12 -12.16 15.71
C SER A 126 9.94 -13.43 15.96
N ASN A 127 9.74 -14.48 15.17
CA ASN A 127 10.53 -15.72 15.28
C ASN A 127 11.99 -15.45 14.89
N PRO A 128 12.99 -15.84 15.73
CA PRO A 128 14.40 -15.58 15.45
C PRO A 128 14.91 -16.23 14.14
N PRO A 129 15.71 -15.50 13.34
CA PRO A 129 15.96 -14.06 13.47
C PRO A 129 14.70 -13.27 13.10
N ALA A 130 14.37 -12.23 13.87
CA ALA A 130 13.17 -11.46 13.62
C ALA A 130 13.31 -10.70 12.29
N VAL A 131 12.26 -10.71 11.47
CA VAL A 131 12.27 -10.10 10.12
C VAL A 131 11.14 -9.12 9.97
N GLY A 132 11.44 -7.93 9.45
CA GLY A 132 10.44 -6.97 9.02
C GLY A 132 10.19 -7.05 7.51
N TRP A 133 8.92 -6.93 7.12
CA TRP A 133 8.48 -6.74 5.74
C TRP A 133 7.74 -5.42 5.64
N TRP A 134 8.30 -4.47 4.90
CA TRP A 134 7.81 -3.10 4.84
C TRP A 134 7.52 -2.68 3.42
N GLN A 135 6.42 -1.97 3.24
CA GLN A 135 6.16 -1.23 2.02
C GLN A 135 6.41 0.23 2.26
N ILE A 136 7.29 0.81 1.46
CA ILE A 136 7.65 2.22 1.49
C ILE A 136 7.16 2.89 0.21
N THR A 137 6.37 3.95 0.37
CA THR A 137 5.89 4.80 -0.72
C THR A 137 6.50 6.19 -0.56
N PRO A 138 7.58 6.53 -1.29
CA PRO A 138 8.32 7.78 -1.08
C PRO A 138 7.60 9.02 -1.64
N SER A 139 6.64 8.84 -2.55
CA SER A 139 5.92 9.92 -3.23
C SER A 139 4.46 9.57 -3.43
N ASN A 140 3.60 10.58 -3.37
CA ASN A 140 2.16 10.49 -3.64
C ASN A 140 1.79 10.81 -5.10
N GLU A 141 2.75 11.13 -5.99
CA GLU A 141 2.46 11.66 -7.33
C GLU A 141 1.60 10.74 -8.21
N PHE A 142 1.69 9.43 -8.00
CA PHE A 142 0.93 8.46 -8.76
C PHE A 142 -0.41 8.12 -8.10
N ARG A 143 -0.63 8.50 -6.84
CA ARG A 143 -1.87 8.23 -6.10
C ARG A 143 -2.98 9.20 -6.50
N SER A 144 -4.21 8.72 -6.42
CA SER A 144 -5.40 9.51 -6.75
C SER A 144 -6.10 10.08 -5.51
N GLY A 145 -6.90 11.13 -5.71
CA GLY A 145 -7.79 11.77 -4.72
C GLY A 145 -7.12 12.67 -3.67
N GLY A 146 -5.85 13.03 -3.87
CA GLY A 146 -5.17 14.04 -3.05
C GLY A 146 -4.69 13.53 -1.69
N LEU A 147 -4.14 14.43 -0.88
CA LEU A 147 -3.42 14.11 0.36
C LEU A 147 -4.31 13.54 1.47
N MET A 148 -5.56 13.98 1.54
CA MET A 148 -6.52 13.54 2.57
C MET A 148 -7.25 12.24 2.20
N LYS A 149 -7.05 11.71 0.99
CA LYS A 149 -7.69 10.45 0.61
C LYS A 149 -7.13 9.31 1.45
N GLN A 150 -8.03 8.55 2.07
CA GLN A 150 -7.69 7.33 2.78
C GLN A 150 -7.50 6.15 1.81
N ASN A 151 -6.52 5.31 2.13
CA ASN A 151 -6.23 4.07 1.42
C ASN A 151 -5.87 2.96 2.40
N LEU A 152 -6.16 1.72 1.98
CA LEU A 152 -5.81 0.51 2.72
C LEU A 152 -4.29 0.35 2.80
N THR A 153 -3.82 -0.29 3.87
CA THR A 153 -2.39 -0.46 4.16
C THR A 153 -2.01 -1.93 4.28
N SER A 154 -2.06 -2.49 5.49
CA SER A 154 -1.96 -3.91 5.82
C SER A 154 -3.19 -4.34 6.60
N HIS A 155 -3.55 -5.61 6.53
CA HIS A 155 -4.69 -6.16 7.29
C HIS A 155 -4.59 -7.69 7.44
N VAL A 156 -5.45 -8.27 8.28
CA VAL A 156 -5.55 -9.72 8.52
C VAL A 156 -5.46 -10.51 7.22
N GLY A 157 -4.56 -11.50 7.17
CA GLY A 157 -4.20 -12.14 5.91
C GLY A 157 -2.76 -12.60 5.76
N PRO A 158 -1.87 -12.17 6.68
CA PRO A 158 -1.16 -10.88 6.63
C PRO A 158 -0.97 -10.33 5.21
N TYR A 159 -1.87 -9.44 4.80
CA TYR A 159 -1.75 -8.73 3.53
C TYR A 159 -1.01 -7.40 3.70
N ASN A 160 -0.22 -7.03 2.70
CA ASN A 160 0.51 -5.77 2.61
C ASN A 160 0.25 -5.15 1.22
N LEU A 161 -0.35 -3.95 1.19
CA LEU A 161 -0.95 -3.37 -0.02
C LEU A 161 -0.30 -2.05 -0.45
N ALA A 162 0.12 -1.98 -1.71
CA ALA A 162 0.54 -0.74 -2.36
C ALA A 162 -0.60 -0.19 -3.20
N MET A 163 -1.37 0.70 -2.58
CA MET A 163 -2.53 1.32 -3.22
C MET A 163 -2.09 2.41 -4.19
N PHE A 164 -2.55 2.30 -5.44
CA PHE A 164 -2.28 3.26 -6.51
C PHE A 164 -3.52 4.07 -6.87
N LEU A 165 -4.63 3.37 -7.14
CA LEU A 165 -5.95 3.93 -7.43
C LEU A 165 -6.98 3.09 -6.70
N SER A 166 -8.01 3.71 -6.13
CA SER A 166 -9.14 3.00 -5.54
C SER A 166 -10.37 3.89 -5.38
N ALA A 167 -11.54 3.32 -5.66
CA ALA A 167 -12.84 3.90 -5.36
C ALA A 167 -13.17 3.96 -3.85
N HIS A 168 -12.41 3.30 -2.97
CA HIS A 168 -12.68 3.35 -1.53
C HIS A 168 -12.69 4.80 -1.01
N TYR A 169 -13.66 5.10 -0.13
CA TYR A 169 -13.90 6.38 0.55
C TYR A 169 -14.45 7.53 -0.30
N VAL A 170 -14.59 7.36 -1.62
CA VAL A 170 -15.14 8.41 -2.51
C VAL A 170 -16.22 7.85 -3.43
N GLY A 171 -16.10 6.59 -3.83
CA GLY A 171 -17.07 5.89 -4.68
C GLY A 171 -16.75 6.04 -6.17
N GLU A 172 -17.81 6.03 -6.97
CA GLU A 172 -17.77 5.92 -8.43
C GLU A 172 -16.99 7.06 -9.11
N GLU A 173 -16.91 8.23 -8.50
CA GLU A 173 -16.16 9.39 -9.02
C GLU A 173 -14.65 9.16 -9.09
N MET A 174 -14.12 8.21 -8.31
CA MET A 174 -12.70 7.84 -8.33
C MET A 174 -12.37 6.71 -9.31
N VAL A 175 -13.38 6.12 -9.96
CA VAL A 175 -13.19 5.08 -10.96
C VAL A 175 -12.68 5.73 -12.24
N LEU A 176 -11.53 5.28 -12.75
CA LEU A 176 -11.12 5.69 -14.10
C LEU A 176 -11.99 4.97 -15.11
N LYS A 177 -12.68 5.73 -15.96
CA LYS A 177 -13.60 5.22 -16.98
C LYS A 177 -13.02 5.55 -18.33
N PHE A 178 -12.69 4.53 -19.10
CA PHE A 178 -12.16 4.70 -20.44
C PHE A 178 -13.23 4.41 -21.46
N HIS A 179 -13.40 5.32 -22.41
CA HIS A 179 -14.24 5.09 -23.57
C HIS A 179 -13.54 4.16 -24.57
N GLN A 180 -14.30 3.59 -25.51
CA GLN A 180 -13.73 2.80 -26.60
C GLN A 180 -12.73 3.66 -27.38
N GLY A 181 -11.56 3.07 -27.64
CA GLY A 181 -10.45 3.71 -28.33
C GLY A 181 -9.77 4.90 -27.64
N GLU A 182 -10.05 5.20 -26.37
CA GLU A 182 -9.39 6.29 -25.64
C GLU A 182 -7.95 5.92 -25.23
N PRO A 183 -6.89 6.46 -25.87
CA PRO A 183 -5.52 6.10 -25.49
C PRO A 183 -5.18 6.68 -24.12
N TRP A 184 -4.51 5.90 -23.29
CA TRP A 184 -4.10 6.34 -21.97
C TRP A 184 -2.85 5.64 -21.52
N LYS A 185 -1.97 6.36 -20.83
CA LYS A 185 -0.75 5.81 -20.25
C LYS A 185 -0.46 6.45 -18.90
N LYS A 186 -0.07 5.64 -17.92
CA LYS A 186 0.33 6.13 -16.60
C LYS A 186 1.33 5.21 -15.95
N VAL A 187 2.32 5.82 -15.29
CA VAL A 187 3.26 5.13 -14.42
C VAL A 187 2.75 5.19 -12.97
N PHE A 188 2.75 4.03 -12.30
CA PHE A 188 2.42 3.88 -10.89
C PHE A 188 3.64 3.39 -10.10
N GLY A 189 4.01 4.10 -9.02
CA GLY A 189 5.25 3.87 -8.28
C GLY A 189 6.41 4.74 -8.79
N PRO A 190 7.67 4.33 -8.55
CA PRO A 190 8.07 3.17 -7.76
C PRO A 190 7.72 3.22 -6.26
N VAL A 191 7.26 2.08 -5.74
CA VAL A 191 7.27 1.76 -4.31
C VAL A 191 8.48 0.88 -4.00
N PHE A 192 8.95 0.90 -2.75
CA PHE A 192 10.08 0.09 -2.30
C PHE A 192 9.61 -0.92 -1.26
N ILE A 193 9.90 -2.20 -1.50
CA ILE A 193 9.67 -3.28 -0.55
C ILE A 193 10.97 -3.51 0.21
N TYR A 194 10.96 -3.13 1.48
CA TYR A 194 12.12 -3.18 2.36
C TYR A 194 12.05 -4.36 3.31
N LEU A 195 13.19 -5.02 3.48
CA LEU A 195 13.39 -6.16 4.36
C LEU A 195 14.54 -5.85 5.31
N ASN A 196 14.28 -5.93 6.60
CA ASN A 196 15.31 -5.84 7.62
C ASN A 196 15.24 -7.04 8.56
N THR A 197 16.33 -7.31 9.24
CA THR A 197 16.46 -8.48 10.11
C THR A 197 17.18 -8.07 11.39
N LEU A 198 16.67 -8.56 12.51
CA LEU A 198 17.26 -8.38 13.83
C LEU A 198 17.96 -9.68 14.21
N ILE A 199 19.28 -9.63 14.37
CA ILE A 199 20.13 -10.79 14.61
C ILE A 199 20.24 -11.10 16.12
N ASP A 200 20.04 -10.09 16.97
CA ASP A 200 20.14 -10.18 18.43
C ASP A 200 18.77 -10.28 19.10
N ASN A 201 18.74 -10.63 20.40
CA ASN A 201 17.53 -10.65 21.25
C ASN A 201 17.00 -9.25 21.61
N ASN A 202 17.19 -8.27 20.73
CA ASN A 202 16.63 -6.93 20.90
C ASN A 202 15.11 -6.96 20.65
N ASP A 203 14.41 -5.92 21.11
CA ASP A 203 12.98 -5.77 20.86
C ASP A 203 12.69 -5.77 19.33
N PRO A 204 11.86 -6.68 18.79
CA PRO A 204 11.49 -6.70 17.38
C PRO A 204 10.90 -5.37 16.87
N LEU A 205 10.39 -4.51 17.75
CA LEU A 205 9.92 -3.17 17.38
C LEU A 205 11.02 -2.26 16.81
N TRP A 206 12.31 -2.56 17.04
CA TRP A 206 13.40 -1.89 16.35
C TRP A 206 13.34 -2.03 14.83
N LEU A 207 12.73 -3.11 14.31
CA LEU A 207 12.52 -3.28 12.87
C LEU A 207 11.62 -2.18 12.29
N TRP A 208 10.65 -1.68 13.07
CA TRP A 208 9.79 -0.58 12.66
C TRP A 208 10.54 0.75 12.63
N GLU A 209 11.34 1.03 13.66
CA GLU A 209 12.15 2.26 13.72
C GLU A 209 13.16 2.33 12.56
N ASP A 210 13.83 1.22 12.27
CA ASP A 210 14.72 1.11 11.11
C ASP A 210 13.96 1.28 9.78
N ALA A 211 12.75 0.72 9.65
CA ALA A 211 11.92 0.92 8.46
C ALA A 211 11.51 2.39 8.25
N LYS A 212 11.28 3.15 9.33
CA LYS A 212 11.05 4.60 9.25
C LYS A 212 12.30 5.35 8.77
N GLN A 213 13.49 4.97 9.23
CA GLN A 213 14.75 5.58 8.74
C GLN A 213 14.98 5.26 7.26
N GLN A 214 14.72 4.03 6.85
CA GLN A 214 14.78 3.65 5.44
C GLN A 214 13.75 4.43 4.61
N MET A 215 12.54 4.64 5.13
CA MET A 215 11.51 5.44 4.48
C MET A 215 12.00 6.88 4.24
N LEU A 216 12.60 7.53 5.23
CA LEU A 216 13.16 8.87 5.08
C LEU A 216 14.24 8.90 3.99
N THR A 217 15.09 7.88 3.94
CA THR A 217 16.11 7.73 2.89
C THR A 217 15.48 7.63 1.50
N GLN A 218 14.40 6.85 1.36
CA GLN A 218 13.67 6.72 0.08
C GLN A 218 12.97 8.02 -0.33
N VAL A 219 12.39 8.76 0.62
CA VAL A 219 11.78 10.07 0.37
C VAL A 219 12.84 11.07 -0.12
N GLN A 220 14.02 11.11 0.51
CA GLN A 220 15.12 11.99 0.10
C GLN A 220 15.73 11.59 -1.24
N SER A 221 15.71 10.30 -1.58
CA SER A 221 16.22 9.77 -2.85
C SER A 221 15.25 9.95 -4.01
N TRP A 222 14.00 10.38 -3.75
CA TRP A 222 13.01 10.64 -4.77
C TRP A 222 13.25 12.00 -5.47
N PRO A 223 13.14 12.11 -6.80
CA PRO A 223 12.85 11.03 -7.76
C PRO A 223 14.09 10.19 -8.12
N TYR A 224 13.88 8.90 -8.33
CA TYR A 224 14.96 7.95 -8.63
C TYR A 224 15.55 8.16 -10.04
N ASN A 225 16.84 7.84 -10.21
CA ASN A 225 17.54 7.92 -11.49
C ASN A 225 17.76 6.57 -12.19
N PHE A 226 17.48 5.47 -11.49
CA PHE A 226 17.74 4.10 -11.95
C PHE A 226 16.62 3.45 -12.77
N PRO A 227 15.32 3.86 -12.72
CA PRO A 227 14.32 3.31 -13.63
C PRO A 227 14.72 3.57 -15.08
N ALA A 228 14.71 2.52 -15.91
CA ALA A 228 15.21 2.57 -17.28
C ALA A 228 14.14 3.02 -18.29
N SER A 229 12.85 2.90 -17.95
CA SER A 229 11.75 3.27 -18.84
C SER A 229 11.75 4.76 -19.14
N GLU A 230 11.58 5.12 -20.42
CA GLU A 230 11.40 6.49 -20.88
C GLU A 230 10.09 7.11 -20.39
N ASP A 231 9.11 6.27 -20.04
CA ASP A 231 7.83 6.72 -19.47
C ASP A 231 7.97 7.24 -18.04
N PHE A 232 9.11 6.99 -17.38
CA PHE A 232 9.41 7.49 -16.05
C PHE A 232 10.23 8.79 -16.13
N PRO A 233 9.65 9.98 -15.83
CA PRO A 233 10.39 11.23 -15.90
C PRO A 233 11.47 11.29 -14.83
N LYS A 234 12.71 11.52 -15.25
CA LYS A 234 13.87 11.72 -14.37
C LYS A 234 13.83 13.09 -13.71
N SER A 235 14.72 13.31 -12.75
CA SER A 235 14.75 14.56 -11.97
C SER A 235 14.92 15.81 -12.83
N ASP A 236 15.72 15.75 -13.88
CA ASP A 236 16.00 16.82 -14.84
C ASP A 236 14.85 17.08 -15.82
N GLN A 237 13.87 16.16 -15.89
CA GLN A 237 12.66 16.28 -16.71
C GLN A 237 11.45 16.77 -15.89
N ARG A 238 11.64 17.08 -14.61
CA ARG A 238 10.61 17.54 -13.68
C ARG A 238 10.76 19.02 -13.39
N GLY A 239 9.63 19.72 -13.30
CA GLY A 239 9.57 21.14 -12.95
C GLY A 239 9.11 21.37 -11.51
N CYS A 240 9.35 22.58 -11.00
CA CYS A 240 8.84 23.04 -9.72
C CYS A 240 8.00 24.32 -9.94
N VAL A 241 6.88 24.43 -9.22
CA VAL A 241 6.07 25.66 -9.18
C VAL A 241 6.17 26.22 -7.76
N SER A 242 6.63 27.46 -7.64
CA SER A 242 6.69 28.19 -6.37
C SER A 242 5.86 29.46 -6.46
N GLY A 243 5.14 29.78 -5.38
CA GLY A 243 4.32 30.99 -5.29
C GLY A 243 3.82 31.22 -3.88
N ARG A 244 2.92 32.20 -3.73
CA ARG A 244 2.26 32.50 -2.46
C ARG A 244 0.76 32.32 -2.61
N LEU A 245 0.17 31.47 -1.78
CA LEU A 245 -1.28 31.37 -1.65
C LEU A 245 -1.75 32.39 -0.60
N GLN A 246 -2.54 33.38 -1.00
CA GLN A 246 -3.20 34.30 -0.08
C GLN A 246 -4.62 33.80 0.16
N VAL A 247 -4.92 33.43 1.41
CA VAL A 247 -6.25 32.96 1.81
C VAL A 247 -6.93 34.08 2.59
N SER A 248 -8.06 34.55 2.09
CA SER A 248 -8.95 35.46 2.81
C SER A 248 -10.13 34.66 3.32
N ASP A 249 -10.10 34.30 4.60
CA ASP A 249 -11.25 33.68 5.27
C ASP A 249 -12.11 34.77 5.92
N SER A 250 -13.39 34.82 5.58
CA SER A 250 -14.34 35.81 6.10
C SER A 250 -14.97 35.42 7.44
N LYS A 251 -14.52 34.33 8.08
CA LYS A 251 -15.09 33.81 9.34
C LYS A 251 -14.11 33.66 10.50
N SER A 252 -13.03 34.41 10.53
CA SER A 252 -12.30 34.65 11.79
C SER A 252 -12.99 35.75 12.60
N SER A 253 -13.99 35.36 13.39
CA SER A 253 -14.63 36.16 14.45
C SER A 253 -14.46 35.48 15.79
#